data_AF-A0A6J7SJ35-F1
#
_entry.id   AF-A0A6J7SJ35-F1
#
_cell.length_a   1.000
_cell.length_b   1.000
_cell.length_c   1.000
_cell.angle_alpha   90.00
_cell.angle_beta   90.00
_cell.angle_gamma   90.00
#
_symmetry.space_group_name_H-M   'P 1'
#
loop_
_entity.id
_entity.type
_entity.pdbx_description
1 polymer ?
#
loop_
_entity_poly.entity_id
_entity_poly.type
_entity_poly.pdbx_seq_one_letter_code
_entity_poly.pdbx_strand_id
1 'polypeptide(L)' 'MALNPRFVTWDRTVAQSVIAAAFLLPDVVALEVLSRNESGTVGQIRATSSTGVQFTIRGETFRSRTKIPSAYFDLVSVQN' A
#
# COMPACT_ATOMS: atom_id res chain seq x y z
N MET A 1 25.71 -8.63 -14.81
CA MET A 1 24.68 -8.88 -13.77
C MET A 1 23.34 -8.68 -14.42
N ALA A 2 22.63 -9.76 -14.77
CA ALA A 2 21.35 -9.67 -15.44
C ALA A 2 20.27 -9.31 -14.41
N LEU A 3 19.69 -8.11 -14.52
CA LEU A 3 18.41 -7.81 -13.89
C LEU A 3 17.39 -8.82 -14.43
N ASN A 4 16.77 -9.59 -13.54
CA ASN A 4 15.84 -10.64 -13.89
C ASN A 4 14.63 -10.02 -14.64
N PRO A 5 14.42 -10.30 -15.95
CA PRO A 5 13.46 -9.57 -16.80
C PRO A 5 11.97 -9.87 -16.50
N ARG A 6 11.69 -10.62 -15.44
CA ARG A 6 10.33 -11.07 -15.06
C ARG A 6 9.71 -10.24 -13.92
N PHE A 7 10.47 -9.35 -13.28
CA PHE A 7 9.89 -8.41 -12.33
C PHE A 7 9.45 -7.17 -13.09
N VAL A 8 8.15 -7.08 -13.35
CA VAL A 8 7.54 -5.84 -13.86
C VAL A 8 7.64 -4.81 -12.74
N THR A 9 8.68 -4.00 -12.76
CA THR A 9 8.77 -2.80 -11.92
C THR A 9 7.82 -1.77 -12.51
N TRP A 10 6.81 -1.41 -11.72
CA TRP A 10 5.87 -0.35 -12.05
C TRP A 10 5.99 0.74 -10.98
N ASP A 11 6.04 1.98 -11.42
CA ASP A 11 5.82 3.13 -10.57
C ASP A 11 4.37 3.61 -10.76
N ARG A 12 3.67 3.86 -9.65
CA ARG A 12 2.37 4.51 -9.71
C ARG A 12 2.20 5.43 -8.53
N THR A 13 2.00 6.68 -8.83
CA THR A 13 1.61 7.68 -7.85
C THR A 13 0.13 7.49 -7.52
N VAL A 14 -0.16 7.10 -6.29
CA VAL A 14 -1.52 7.02 -5.76
C VAL A 14 -1.73 8.22 -4.84
N ALA A 15 -2.74 9.04 -5.13
CA ALA A 15 -3.05 10.19 -4.29
C ALA A 15 -3.48 9.75 -2.89
N GLN A 16 -3.10 10.52 -1.87
CA GLN A 16 -3.45 10.24 -0.47
C GLN A 16 -4.97 10.12 -0.27
N SER A 17 -5.78 10.90 -0.98
CA SER A 17 -7.25 10.79 -0.93
C SER A 17 -7.76 9.41 -1.39
N VAL A 18 -7.10 8.80 -2.39
CA VAL A 18 -7.42 7.44 -2.85
C VAL A 18 -7.01 6.40 -1.80
N ILE A 19 -5.86 6.61 -1.16
CA ILE A 19 -5.40 5.78 -0.04
C ILE A 19 -6.39 5.89 1.12
N ALA A 20 -6.77 7.10 1.53
CA ALA A 20 -7.73 7.32 2.60
C ALA A 20 -9.10 6.68 2.32
N ALA A 21 -9.63 6.85 1.10
CA ALA A 21 -10.82 6.14 0.64
C ALA A 21 -10.63 4.61 0.67
N ALA A 22 -9.42 4.11 0.37
CA ALA A 22 -9.11 2.70 0.46
C ALA A 22 -9.15 2.15 1.90
N PHE A 23 -8.93 2.99 2.92
CA PHE A 23 -9.05 2.59 4.33
C PHE A 23 -10.37 3.02 4.97
N LEU A 24 -11.30 3.65 4.22
CA LEU A 24 -12.50 4.31 4.75
C LEU A 24 -12.14 5.36 5.83
N LEU A 25 -10.99 5.99 5.69
CA LEU A 25 -10.50 7.04 6.57
C LEU A 25 -10.68 8.41 5.90
N PRO A 26 -10.87 9.49 6.69
CA PRO A 26 -10.91 10.85 6.14
C PRO A 26 -9.57 11.26 5.53
N ASP A 27 -8.48 10.86 6.18
CA ASP A 27 -7.10 11.12 5.76
C ASP A 27 -6.18 10.00 6.27
N VAL A 28 -5.01 9.85 5.63
CA VAL A 28 -3.99 8.86 6.01
C VAL A 28 -2.64 9.55 6.04
N VAL A 29 -2.09 9.75 7.23
CA VAL A 29 -0.80 10.43 7.46
C VAL A 29 0.37 9.46 7.50
N ALA A 30 0.12 8.17 7.77
CA ALA A 30 1.17 7.15 7.75
C ALA A 30 0.64 5.81 7.23
N LEU A 31 1.51 5.07 6.56
CA LEU A 31 1.27 3.71 6.10
C LEU A 31 2.39 2.80 6.57
N GLU A 32 2.04 1.61 7.03
CA GLU A 32 2.99 0.64 7.52
C GLU A 32 2.58 -0.76 7.09
N VAL A 33 3.51 -1.51 6.49
CA VAL A 33 3.31 -2.92 6.16
C VAL A 33 3.61 -3.76 7.41
N LEU A 34 2.57 -4.35 8.00
CA LEU A 34 2.69 -5.18 9.19
C LEU A 34 3.23 -6.58 8.87
N SER A 35 2.83 -7.15 7.74
CA SER A 35 3.23 -8.50 7.35
C SER A 35 3.24 -8.68 5.84
N ARG A 36 4.07 -9.62 5.37
CA ARG A 36 4.12 -10.08 3.98
C ARG A 36 3.90 -11.59 3.93
N ASN A 37 3.23 -12.06 2.88
CA ASN A 37 3.04 -13.48 2.63
C ASN A 37 4.34 -14.11 2.09
N GLU A 38 4.41 -15.44 2.06
CA GLU A 38 5.56 -16.18 1.49
C GLU A 38 5.84 -15.82 0.01
N SER A 39 4.81 -15.47 -0.76
CA SER A 39 4.97 -14.96 -2.13
C SER A 39 5.56 -13.54 -2.21
N GLY A 40 5.84 -12.91 -1.06
CA GLY A 40 6.40 -11.56 -0.93
C GLY A 40 5.39 -10.41 -1.10
N THR A 41 4.11 -10.71 -1.32
CA THR A 41 3.03 -9.71 -1.37
C THR A 41 2.72 -9.17 0.02
N VAL A 42 2.21 -7.95 0.09
CA VAL A 42 1.75 -7.34 1.34
C VAL A 42 0.58 -8.15 1.90
N GLY A 43 0.77 -8.77 3.06
CA GLY A 43 -0.25 -9.54 3.77
C GLY A 43 -1.19 -8.60 4.50
N GLN A 44 -0.65 -7.79 5.41
CA GLN A 44 -1.39 -6.77 6.13
C GLN A 44 -0.69 -5.42 6.05
N ILE A 45 -1.50 -4.38 5.86
CA ILE A 45 -1.06 -2.99 5.84
C ILE A 45 -1.95 -2.18 6.79
N ARG A 46 -1.31 -1.35 7.61
CA ARG A 46 -1.92 -0.41 8.54
C ARG A 46 -1.81 1.00 8.00
N ALA A 47 -2.91 1.72 7.99
CA ALA A 47 -2.95 3.15 7.79
C ALA A 47 -3.25 3.86 9.11
N THR A 48 -2.57 4.97 9.35
CA THR A 48 -2.84 5.88 10.47
C THR A 48 -3.38 7.19 9.93
N SER A 49 -4.50 7.66 10.47
CA SER A 49 -5.08 8.98 10.20
C SER A 49 -4.49 10.03 11.15
N SER A 50 -4.56 11.31 10.77
CA SER A 50 -4.21 12.49 11.55
C SER A 50 -4.88 12.52 12.93
N THR A 51 -6.04 11.88 13.04
CA THR A 51 -6.81 11.72 14.29
C THR A 51 -6.26 10.64 15.23
N GLY A 52 -5.20 9.92 14.83
CA GLY A 52 -4.63 8.78 15.56
C GLY A 52 -5.36 7.45 15.32
N VAL A 53 -6.42 7.45 14.51
CA VAL A 53 -7.17 6.25 14.15
C VAL A 53 -6.32 5.38 13.23
N GLN A 54 -6.20 4.10 13.57
CA GLN A 54 -5.43 3.12 12.81
C GLN A 54 -6.37 2.09 12.20
N PHE A 55 -6.25 1.86 10.89
CA PHE A 55 -7.00 0.82 10.18
C PHE A 55 -6.06 -0.15 9.50
N THR A 56 -6.27 -1.44 9.77
CA THR A 56 -5.51 -2.52 9.15
C THR A 56 -6.39 -3.25 8.15
N ILE A 57 -5.93 -3.36 6.91
CA ILE A 57 -6.58 -4.15 5.85
C ILE A 57 -5.56 -5.08 5.19
N ARG A 58 -6.05 -6.04 4.40
CA ARG A 58 -5.17 -6.91 3.61
C ARG A 58 -4.57 -6.15 2.44
N GLY A 59 -3.33 -6.45 2.06
CA GLY A 59 -2.69 -5.82 0.90
C GLY A 59 -3.47 -6.03 -0.40
N GLU A 60 -4.18 -7.16 -0.53
CA GLU A 60 -5.09 -7.42 -1.66
C GLU A 60 -6.32 -6.49 -1.68
N THR A 61 -6.88 -6.21 -0.50
CA THR A 61 -7.99 -5.24 -0.36
C THR A 61 -7.52 -3.84 -0.70
N PHE A 62 -6.35 -3.45 -0.18
CA PHE A 62 -5.71 -2.18 -0.52
C PHE A 62 -5.49 -2.07 -2.03
N ARG A 63 -4.99 -3.14 -2.66
CA ARG A 63 -4.77 -3.20 -4.11
C ARG A 63 -6.06 -2.99 -4.91
N SER A 64 -7.13 -3.68 -4.52
CA SER A 64 -8.43 -3.55 -5.18
C SER A 64 -8.97 -2.12 -5.12
N ARG A 65 -8.86 -1.47 -3.95
CA ARG A 65 -9.38 -0.12 -3.73
C ARG A 65 -8.52 0.97 -4.39
N THR A 66 -7.20 0.84 -4.35
CA THR A 66 -6.27 1.80 -4.99
C THR A 66 -6.06 1.53 -6.49
N LYS A 67 -6.61 0.42 -7.00
CA LYS A 67 -6.50 -0.04 -8.39
C LYS A 67 -5.05 -0.19 -8.87
N ILE A 68 -4.11 -0.44 -7.97
CA ILE A 68 -2.72 -0.74 -8.35
C ILE A 68 -2.62 -2.11 -9.03
N PRO A 69 -1.64 -2.30 -9.92
CA PRO A 69 -1.56 -3.54 -10.71
C PRO A 69 -1.29 -4.77 -9.86
N SER A 70 -0.61 -4.65 -8.71
CA SER A 70 -0.21 -5.79 -7.87
C SER A 70 -0.16 -5.44 -6.37
N ALA A 71 -0.37 -6.45 -5.52
CA ALA A 71 -0.20 -6.35 -4.06
C ALA A 71 1.27 -6.54 -3.61
N TYR A 72 2.17 -6.74 -4.57
CA TYR A 72 3.62 -6.69 -4.38
C TYR A 72 4.06 -5.25 -4.63
N PHE A 73 4.19 -4.46 -3.57
CA PHE A 73 4.65 -3.07 -3.63
C PHE A 73 5.42 -2.73 -2.37
N ASP A 74 6.29 -1.73 -2.50
CA ASP A 74 7.04 -1.13 -1.41
C ASP A 74 6.55 0.31 -1.22
N LEU A 75 6.47 0.75 0.03
CA LEU A 75 6.13 2.12 0.37
C LEU A 75 7.39 2.97 0.17
N VAL A 76 7.51 3.63 -0.98
CA VAL A 76 8.74 4.34 -1.35
C VAL A 76 8.82 5.73 -0.68
N SER A 77 7.69 6.38 -0.41
CA SER A 77 7.60 7.57 0.44
C SER A 77 6.12 7.93 0.65
N VAL A 78 5.70 8.21 1.88
CA VAL A 78 4.51 9.05 2.14
C VAL A 78 5.05 10.49 2.13
N GLN A 79 4.83 11.22 1.03
CA GLN A 79 5.13 12.66 1.01
C GLN A 79 3.94 13.36 1.69
N ASN A 80 4.21 13.97 2.85
CA ASN A 80 3.25 14.76 3.64
C ASN A 80 3.19 16.20 3.14
#